data_AF-A0A1Y1T207-F1
#
_entry.id   AF-A0A1Y1T207-F1
#
_cell.length_a   1.000
_cell.length_b   1.000
_cell.length_c   1.000
_cell.angle_alpha   90.00
_cell.angle_beta   90.00
_cell.angle_gamma   90.00
#
_symmetry.space_group_name_H-M   'P 1'
#
loop_
_entity.id
_entity.type
_entity.pdbx_description
1 polymer ?
#
loop_
_entity_poly.entity_id
_entity_poly.type
_entity_poly.pdbx_seq_one_letter_code
_entity_poly.pdbx_strand_id
1 'polypeptide(L)'
;MIISRGWGLLGLLLPILVILIGIYFFSNDGNATKPLLAYSLMISGVLNIFSGIIFHQKSDKKHDLFFMPLSIWGIIWIVLGLFIIISA
;
A
#
# COMPACT_ATOMS: atom_id res chain seq x y z
N MET A 1 -13.64 4.21 19.59
CA MET A 1 -12.26 3.71 19.36
C MET A 1 -12.00 3.66 17.87
N ILE A 2 -11.30 4.64 17.31
CA ILE A 2 -10.97 4.74 15.87
C ILE A 2 -9.87 3.74 15.45
N ILE A 3 -9.21 3.11 16.42
CA ILE A 3 -8.17 2.10 16.21
C ILE A 3 -8.86 0.74 16.08
N SER A 4 -9.31 0.39 14.87
CA SER A 4 -9.67 -1.00 14.56
C SER A 4 -8.39 -1.82 14.53
N ARG A 5 -8.27 -2.79 15.43
CA ARG A 5 -7.14 -3.72 15.53
C ARG A 5 -6.97 -4.44 14.17
N GLY A 6 -5.80 -4.35 13.55
CA GLY A 6 -5.67 -4.52 12.09
C GLY A 6 -4.33 -4.98 11.55
N TRP A 7 -4.36 -5.44 10.30
CA TRP A 7 -3.30 -6.02 9.48
C TRP A 7 -2.22 -5.00 9.01
N GLY A 8 -1.83 -4.04 9.84
CA GLY A 8 -0.99 -2.90 9.39
C GLY A 8 0.38 -3.28 8.83
N LEU A 9 0.94 -4.41 9.24
CA LEU A 9 2.17 -4.94 8.63
C LEU A 9 1.99 -5.20 7.13
N LEU A 10 0.81 -5.71 6.72
CA LEU A 10 0.46 -5.87 5.31
C LEU A 10 0.39 -4.51 4.60
N GLY A 11 -0.06 -3.47 5.30
CA GLY A 11 -0.09 -2.09 4.80
C GLY A 11 1.28 -1.58 4.36
N LEU A 12 2.36 -2.05 5.00
CA LEU A 12 3.75 -1.72 4.68
C LEU A 12 4.41 -2.75 3.74
N LEU A 13 4.04 -4.02 3.82
CA LEU A 13 4.60 -5.07 2.97
C LEU A 13 4.12 -4.97 1.51
N LEU A 14 2.84 -4.64 1.29
CA LEU A 14 2.26 -4.50 -0.04
C LEU A 14 3.01 -3.47 -0.93
N PRO A 15 3.26 -2.23 -0.50
CA PRO A 15 4.01 -1.27 -1.30
C PRO A 15 5.43 -1.74 -1.60
N ILE A 16 6.13 -2.37 -0.65
CA ILE A 16 7.48 -2.90 -0.89
C ILE A 16 7.44 -3.97 -1.99
N LEU A 17 6.51 -4.93 -1.90
CA LEU A 17 6.36 -5.98 -2.92
C LEU A 17 6.03 -5.42 -4.31
N VAL A 18 5.10 -4.46 -4.38
CA VAL A 18 4.68 -3.85 -5.65
C VAL A 18 5.81 -3.02 -6.26
N ILE A 19 6.62 -2.34 -5.44
CA ILE A 19 7.82 -1.63 -5.91
C ILE A 19 8.84 -2.62 -6.46
N LEU A 20 9.12 -3.72 -5.75
CA LEU A 20 10.06 -4.74 -6.21
C LEU A 20 9.60 -5.40 -7.52
N ILE A 21 8.31 -5.72 -7.65
CA ILE A 21 7.71 -6.24 -8.89
C ILE A 21 7.84 -5.19 -10.01
N GLY A 22 7.54 -3.94 -9.71
CA GLY A 22 7.68 -2.83 -10.66
C GLY A 22 9.12 -2.70 -11.18
N ILE A 23 10.10 -2.73 -10.29
CA ILE A 23 11.53 -2.68 -10.65
C ILE A 23 11.91 -3.90 -11.49
N TYR A 24 11.50 -5.11 -11.08
CA TYR A 24 11.87 -6.35 -11.77
C TYR A 24 11.39 -6.40 -13.23
N PHE A 25 10.18 -5.90 -13.52
CA PHE A 25 9.62 -5.95 -14.87
C PHE A 25 9.85 -4.70 -15.72
N PHE A 26 9.94 -3.52 -15.11
CA PHE A 26 9.90 -2.24 -15.82
C PHE A 26 11.14 -1.35 -15.60
N SER A 27 12.11 -1.78 -14.81
CA SER A 27 13.39 -1.06 -14.69
C SER A 27 14.39 -1.55 -15.72
N ASN A 28 15.03 -0.61 -16.43
CA ASN A 28 16.13 -0.93 -17.35
C ASN A 28 17.45 -1.18 -16.61
N ASP A 29 17.66 -0.53 -15.45
CA ASP A 29 18.94 -0.53 -14.72
C ASP A 29 18.83 -1.15 -13.31
N GLY A 30 17.70 -1.79 -12.98
CA GLY A 30 17.41 -2.27 -11.63
C GLY A 30 17.13 -1.17 -10.60
N ASN A 31 17.02 0.09 -11.05
CA ASN A 31 16.69 1.24 -10.21
C ASN A 31 15.24 1.70 -10.42
N ALA A 32 14.59 2.18 -9.36
CA ALA A 32 13.25 2.74 -9.46
C ALA A 32 13.32 4.17 -10.02
N THR A 33 12.87 4.37 -11.26
CA THR A 33 12.64 5.73 -11.77
C THR A 33 11.53 6.39 -10.96
N LYS A 34 11.56 7.73 -10.82
CA LYS A 34 10.50 8.49 -10.14
C LYS A 34 9.08 8.12 -10.60
N PRO A 35 8.76 8.03 -11.92
CA PRO A 35 7.43 7.61 -12.36
C PRO A 35 7.11 6.18 -11.95
N LEU A 36 8.06 5.24 -12.06
CA LEU A 36 7.84 3.85 -11.67
C LEU A 36 7.51 3.74 -10.18
N LEU A 37 8.27 4.44 -9.33
CA LEU A 37 8.01 4.49 -7.88
C LEU A 37 6.61 5.04 -7.58
N ALA A 38 6.22 6.13 -8.24
CA ALA A 38 4.92 6.75 -8.04
C ALA A 38 3.76 5.81 -8.44
N TYR A 39 3.84 5.17 -9.61
CA TYR A 39 2.83 4.22 -10.06
C TYR A 39 2.76 2.98 -9.17
N SER A 40 3.91 2.42 -8.77
CA SER A 40 3.95 1.30 -7.84
C SER A 40 3.29 1.64 -6.50
N LEU A 41 3.52 2.84 -5.96
CA LEU A 41 2.87 3.30 -4.73
C LEU A 41 1.36 3.46 -4.91
N MET A 42 0.89 4.06 -6.00
CA MET A 42 -0.55 4.18 -6.29
C MET A 42 -1.22 2.81 -6.41
N ILE A 43 -0.64 1.89 -7.18
CA ILE A 43 -1.16 0.52 -7.36
C ILE A 43 -1.22 -0.20 -6.01
N SER A 44 -0.15 -0.12 -5.21
CA SER A 44 -0.13 -0.72 -3.88
C SER A 44 -1.19 -0.14 -2.96
N GLY A 45 -1.48 1.16 -3.10
CA GLY A 45 -2.50 1.83 -2.31
C GLY A 45 -3.91 1.32 -2.65
N VAL A 46 -4.19 1.14 -3.94
CA VAL A 46 -5.44 0.50 -4.40
C VAL A 46 -5.55 -0.93 -3.85
N LEU A 47 -4.48 -1.73 -3.95
CA LEU A 47 -4.47 -3.11 -3.42
C LEU A 47 -4.67 -3.16 -1.90
N ASN A 48 -4.11 -2.21 -1.16
CA ASN A 48 -4.30 -2.07 0.28
C ASN A 48 -5.76 -1.74 0.65
N ILE A 49 -6.43 -0.88 -0.14
CA ILE A 49 -7.87 -0.57 0.06
C ILE A 49 -8.72 -1.81 -0.16
N PHE A 50 -8.54 -2.53 -1.28
CA PHE A 50 -9.28 -3.75 -1.57
C PHE A 50 -9.04 -4.83 -0.51
N SER A 51 -7.78 -5.03 -0.13
CA SER A 51 -7.42 -5.98 0.94
C SER A 51 -8.08 -5.59 2.26
N GLY A 52 -8.09 -4.29 2.58
CA GLY A 52 -8.78 -3.77 3.77
C GLY A 52 -10.28 -4.07 3.78
N ILE A 53 -10.97 -3.87 2.65
CA ILE A 53 -12.40 -4.18 2.52
C ILE A 53 -12.66 -5.69 2.67
N ILE A 54 -11.87 -6.53 1.98
CA ILE A 54 -12.02 -8.00 2.02
C ILE A 54 -11.76 -8.55 3.43
N PHE A 55 -10.70 -8.10 4.09
CA PHE A 55 -10.38 -8.56 5.44
C PHE A 55 -11.36 -8.03 6.48
N HIS A 56 -11.94 -6.84 6.27
CA HIS A 56 -13.00 -6.34 7.14
C HIS A 56 -14.26 -7.21 7.07
N GLN A 57 -14.61 -7.70 5.87
CA GLN A 57 -15.76 -8.61 5.68
C GLN A 57 -15.54 -10.01 6.25
N LYS A 58 -14.29 -10.51 6.27
CA LYS A 58 -13.96 -11.86 6.74
C LYS A 58 -13.64 -11.97 8.24
N SER A 59 -13.37 -10.85 8.91
CA SER A 59 -12.79 -10.86 10.26
C SER A 59 -13.83 -10.59 11.35
N ASP A 60 -14.61 -11.61 11.74
CA ASP A 60 -15.47 -11.58 12.93
C ASP A 60 -14.66 -11.60 14.25
N LYS A 61 -13.39 -12.01 14.19
CA LYS A 61 -12.48 -12.03 15.33
C LYS A 61 -11.54 -10.83 15.28
N LYS A 62 -11.57 -10.01 16.32
CA LYS A 62 -10.71 -8.82 16.49
C LYS A 62 -9.25 -9.28 16.55
N HIS A 63 -8.48 -9.09 15.48
CA HIS A 63 -7.04 -9.43 15.47
C HIS A 63 -6.23 -8.35 16.18
N ASP A 64 -5.52 -8.72 17.25
CA ASP A 64 -4.89 -7.84 18.26
C ASP A 64 -3.61 -7.10 17.83
N LEU A 65 -3.50 -6.69 16.57
CA LEU A 65 -2.37 -5.89 16.10
C LEU A 65 -2.74 -4.40 16.11
N PHE A 66 -1.97 -3.59 16.86
CA PHE A 66 -2.16 -2.15 17.09
C PHE A 66 -1.84 -1.29 15.86
N PHE A 67 -2.52 -1.54 14.73
CA PHE A 67 -2.29 -0.78 13.51
C PHE A 67 -3.58 -0.25 12.89
N MET A 68 -3.46 0.87 12.17
CA MET A 68 -4.55 1.45 11.40
C MET A 68 -5.14 0.47 10.38
N PRO A 69 -6.44 0.59 10.04
CA PRO A 69 -7.06 -0.18 8.96
C PRO A 69 -6.26 -0.10 7.66
N LEU A 70 -6.13 -1.23 6.97
CA LEU A 70 -5.46 -1.36 5.66
C LEU A 70 -5.95 -0.34 4.62
N SER A 71 -7.24 0.02 4.66
CA SER A 71 -7.80 1.03 3.76
C SER A 71 -7.20 2.42 3.99
N ILE A 72 -6.88 2.78 5.24
CA ILE A 72 -6.21 4.05 5.55
C ILE A 72 -4.77 4.03 5.04
N TRP A 73 -4.05 2.92 5.23
CA TRP A 73 -2.73 2.73 4.62
C TRP A 73 -2.77 2.88 3.10
N GLY A 74 -3.79 2.32 2.45
CA GLY A 74 -3.96 2.45 1.01
C GLY A 74 -4.14 3.89 0.53
N ILE A 75 -4.91 4.70 1.27
CA ILE A 75 -5.07 6.14 0.99
C ILE A 75 -3.73 6.87 1.12
N ILE A 76 -2.96 6.58 2.18
CA ILE A 76 -1.63 7.19 2.40
C ILE A 76 -0.71 6.93 1.21
N TRP A 77 -0.67 5.71 0.70
CA TRP A 77 0.19 5.36 -0.45
C TRP A 77 -0.24 6.01 -1.76
N ILE A 78 -1.55 6.15 -2.01
CA ILE A 78 -2.05 6.87 -3.18
C ILE A 78 -1.65 8.35 -3.13
N VAL A 79 -1.82 8.98 -1.97
CA VAL A 79 -1.45 10.40 -1.78
C VAL A 79 0.05 10.60 -1.94
N LEU A 80 0.87 9.70 -1.38
CA LEU A 80 2.33 9.73 -1.57
C LEU A 80 2.73 9.55 -3.04
N GLY A 81 2.10 8.60 -3.74
CA GLY A 81 2.33 8.43 -5.17
C GLY A 81 1.98 9.69 -5.97
N LEU A 82 0.83 10.31 -5.67
CA LEU A 82 0.38 11.56 -6.31
C LEU A 82 1.36 12.70 -6.07
N PHE A 83 1.82 12.85 -4.82
CA PHE A 83 2.80 13.85 -4.46
C PHE A 83 4.10 13.69 -5.26
N ILE A 84 4.59 12.45 -5.41
CA ILE A 84 5.81 12.18 -6.20
C ILE A 84 5.62 12.60 -7.66
N ILE A 85 4.46 12.32 -8.27
CA ILE A 85 4.17 12.75 -9.66
C ILE A 85 4.18 14.28 -9.78
N ILE A 86 3.52 14.99 -8.86
CA ILE A 86 3.42 16.45 -8.91
C ILE A 86 4.79 17.11 -8.67
N SER A 87 5.66 16.48 -7.88
CA SER A 87 7.00 16.96 -7.56
C SER A 87 8.08 16.60 -8.59
N ALA A 88 7.73 15.84 -9.64
CA ALA A 88 8.65 15.36 -10.67
C ALA A 88 8.68 16.30 -11.87
#